data_AF-K0ZKI4-F1
#
_entry.id   AF-K0ZKI4-F1
#
_cell.length_a   1.000
_cell.length_b   1.000
_cell.length_c   1.000
_cell.angle_alpha   90.00
_cell.angle_beta   90.00
_cell.angle_gamma   90.00
#
_symmetry.space_group_name_H-M   'P 1'
#
loop_
_entity.id
_entity.type
_entity.pdbx_description
1 polymer ?
#
loop_
_entity_poly.entity_id
_entity_poly.type
_entity_poly.pdbx_seq_one_letter_code
_entity_poly.pdbx_strand_id
1 'polypeptide(L)'
;MSAPFAVPNDDQTPYPITFDRLLKAFSDKNFQVEQVSEGRVAGAMFDTTPFLIMLDTSNRFITIRAMWAADIPLASSTQQVFAAADSWNREMYFPTVYSMPDEDGNLQVCADFSIDAIAGISNDQLSENIDAGISTGLKAIEYMKQAAEQTLGWTDPRK
;
A
#
# COMPACT_ATOMS: atom_id res chain seq x y z
N MET A 1 -19.09 21.95 -5.42
CA MET A 1 -18.84 21.76 -6.86
C MET A 1 -19.58 20.51 -7.30
N SER A 2 -20.41 20.57 -8.34
CA SER A 2 -21.08 19.37 -8.87
C SER A 2 -20.02 18.43 -9.46
N ALA A 3 -20.10 17.14 -9.15
CA ALA A 3 -19.22 16.15 -9.74
C ALA A 3 -19.38 16.19 -11.28
N PRO A 4 -18.27 16.09 -12.05
CA PRO A 4 -18.34 16.13 -13.52
C PRO A 4 -18.97 14.87 -14.14
N PHE A 5 -19.43 13.92 -13.31
CA PHE A 5 -20.06 12.66 -13.68
C PHE A 5 -21.28 12.39 -12.79
N ALA A 6 -22.19 11.56 -13.27
CA ALA A 6 -23.34 11.10 -12.48
C ALA A 6 -22.83 10.19 -11.34
N VAL A 7 -23.20 10.52 -10.10
CA VAL A 7 -22.96 9.66 -8.93
C VAL A 7 -24.15 8.72 -8.79
N PRO A 8 -23.96 7.39 -8.81
CA PRO A 8 -25.03 6.43 -8.59
C PRO A 8 -25.67 6.58 -7.20
N ASN A 9 -26.93 6.13 -7.07
CA ASN A 9 -27.66 6.11 -5.79
C ASN A 9 -27.54 4.75 -5.07
N ASP A 10 -26.61 3.91 -5.50
CA ASP A 10 -26.32 2.58 -4.98
C ASP A 10 -24.79 2.37 -4.88
N ASP A 11 -24.38 1.35 -4.13
CA ASP A 11 -22.97 1.07 -3.84
C ASP A 11 -22.30 0.12 -4.84
N GLN A 12 -23.06 -0.45 -5.78
CA GLN A 12 -22.61 -1.51 -6.69
C GLN A 12 -22.25 -0.99 -8.08
N THR A 13 -22.83 0.13 -8.49
CA THR A 13 -22.58 0.73 -9.80
C THR A 13 -21.21 1.43 -9.82
N PRO A 14 -20.26 1.02 -10.68
CA PRO A 14 -18.97 1.68 -10.79
C PRO A 14 -19.10 3.10 -11.35
N TYR A 15 -18.30 4.01 -10.82
CA TYR A 15 -18.14 5.37 -11.35
C TYR A 15 -16.70 5.85 -11.14
N PRO A 16 -16.27 6.94 -11.81
CA PRO A 16 -14.89 7.40 -11.75
C PRO A 16 -14.40 7.59 -10.31
N ILE A 17 -13.14 7.19 -10.07
CA ILE A 17 -12.48 7.47 -8.80
C ILE A 17 -11.96 8.92 -8.79
N THR A 18 -12.03 9.55 -7.62
CA THR A 18 -11.33 10.80 -7.31
C THR A 18 -10.58 10.62 -6.01
N PHE A 19 -9.60 11.47 -5.74
CA PHE A 19 -8.84 11.38 -4.49
C PHE A 19 -9.74 11.61 -3.27
N ASP A 20 -10.66 12.57 -3.33
CA ASP A 20 -11.64 12.81 -2.24
C ASP A 20 -12.50 11.57 -1.97
N ARG A 21 -12.91 10.87 -3.04
CA ARG A 21 -13.71 9.65 -2.91
C ARG A 21 -12.89 8.51 -2.29
N LEU A 22 -11.60 8.41 -2.66
CA LEU A 22 -10.67 7.48 -2.05
C LEU A 22 -10.52 7.78 -0.54
N LEU A 23 -10.23 9.02 -0.16
CA LEU A 23 -10.11 9.42 1.25
C LEU A 23 -11.40 9.19 2.04
N LYS A 24 -12.55 9.49 1.43
CA LYS A 24 -13.85 9.21 2.04
C LYS A 24 -14.03 7.72 2.33
N ALA A 25 -13.66 6.83 1.40
CA ALA A 25 -13.78 5.39 1.60
C ALA A 25 -12.89 4.88 2.77
N PHE A 26 -11.70 5.47 2.96
CA PHE A 26 -10.89 5.21 4.15
C PHE A 26 -11.55 5.75 5.43
N SER A 27 -12.09 6.97 5.39
CA SER A 27 -12.79 7.58 6.53
C SER A 27 -14.04 6.81 6.93
N ASP A 28 -14.81 6.28 5.98
CA ASP A 28 -16.02 5.48 6.24
C ASP A 28 -15.69 4.17 6.98
N LYS A 29 -14.44 3.69 6.85
CA LYS A 29 -13.88 2.56 7.60
C LYS A 29 -13.25 2.96 8.95
N ASN A 30 -13.33 4.23 9.33
CA ASN A 30 -12.66 4.80 10.50
C ASN A 30 -11.12 4.73 10.44
N PHE A 31 -10.55 4.62 9.24
CA PHE A 31 -9.10 4.69 9.07
C PHE A 31 -8.64 6.15 9.05
N GLN A 32 -7.62 6.44 9.86
CA GLN A 32 -6.99 7.74 9.92
C GLN A 32 -5.98 7.85 8.78
N VAL A 33 -6.25 8.76 7.85
CA VAL A 33 -5.39 9.06 6.71
C VAL A 33 -5.07 10.55 6.70
N GLU A 34 -3.81 10.90 6.47
CA GLU A 34 -3.33 12.28 6.41
C GLU A 34 -2.83 12.59 5.01
N GLN A 35 -3.24 13.72 4.43
CA GLN A 35 -2.80 14.10 3.10
C GLN A 35 -1.32 14.52 3.13
N VAL A 36 -0.49 13.82 2.33
CA VAL A 36 0.94 14.09 2.17
C VAL A 36 1.19 14.97 0.94
N SER A 37 0.42 14.75 -0.13
CA SER A 37 0.45 15.54 -1.35
C SER A 37 -0.97 15.85 -1.80
N GLU A 38 -1.24 17.12 -2.08
CA GLU A 38 -2.55 17.63 -2.44
C GLU A 38 -3.17 16.83 -3.60
N GLY A 39 -4.36 16.29 -3.36
CA GLY A 39 -5.15 15.52 -4.31
C GLY A 39 -4.54 14.20 -4.78
N ARG A 40 -3.44 13.70 -4.20
CA ARG A 40 -2.67 12.60 -4.82
C ARG A 40 -2.11 11.55 -3.88
N VAL A 41 -1.61 11.95 -2.71
CA VAL A 41 -0.97 11.02 -1.78
C VAL A 41 -1.47 11.28 -0.38
N ALA A 42 -1.88 10.23 0.31
CA ALA A 42 -2.13 10.24 1.74
C ALA A 42 -1.27 9.18 2.45
N GLY A 43 -0.87 9.48 3.68
CA GLY A 43 -0.18 8.58 4.58
C GLY A 43 -1.15 8.01 5.61
N ALA A 44 -0.88 6.79 6.05
CA ALA A 44 -1.59 6.17 7.16
C ALA A 44 -0.62 5.33 8.00
N MET A 45 -0.98 5.08 9.24
CA MET A 45 -0.29 4.12 10.10
C MET A 45 -1.26 3.01 10.47
N PHE A 46 -0.94 1.77 10.07
CA PHE A 46 -1.69 0.59 10.45
C PHE A 46 -0.78 -0.28 11.32
N ASP A 47 -1.20 -0.52 12.57
CA ASP A 47 -0.36 -1.05 13.64
C ASP A 47 0.95 -0.26 13.80
N THR A 48 2.03 -0.79 13.24
CA THR A 48 3.36 -0.18 13.26
C THR A 48 3.98 -0.06 11.87
N THR A 49 3.14 -0.22 10.84
CA THR A 49 3.51 -0.25 9.44
C THR A 49 2.98 1.02 8.76
N PRO A 50 3.85 1.89 8.24
CA PRO A 50 3.44 3.03 7.45
C PRO A 50 2.88 2.60 6.10
N PHE A 51 1.82 3.27 5.66
CA PHE A 51 1.19 3.10 4.36
C PHE A 51 1.14 4.40 3.57
N LEU A 52 1.26 4.30 2.24
CA LEU A 52 0.91 5.36 1.31
C LEU A 52 -0.29 4.93 0.47
N ILE A 53 -1.27 5.82 0.37
CA ILE A 53 -2.46 5.72 -0.46
C ILE A 53 -2.29 6.71 -1.59
N MET A 54 -2.19 6.22 -2.82
CA MET A 54 -1.86 7.03 -3.99
C MET A 54 -2.91 6.89 -5.07
N LEU A 55 -3.24 8.01 -5.72
CA LEU A 55 -3.98 8.05 -6.98
C LEU A 55 -3.09 8.69 -8.05
N ASP A 56 -2.93 8.03 -9.18
CA ASP A 56 -2.09 8.53 -10.27
C ASP A 56 -2.69 9.78 -10.95
N THR A 57 -1.91 10.43 -11.84
CA THR A 57 -2.34 11.66 -12.52
C THR A 57 -3.58 11.44 -13.39
N SER A 58 -3.80 10.23 -13.89
CA SER A 58 -4.91 9.92 -14.79
C SER A 58 -6.18 9.47 -14.07
N ASN A 59 -6.19 9.48 -12.73
CA ASN A 59 -7.29 8.96 -11.91
C ASN A 59 -7.69 7.52 -12.29
N ARG A 60 -6.69 6.68 -12.58
CA ARG A 60 -6.85 5.31 -13.03
C ARG A 60 -6.30 4.33 -12.01
N PHE A 61 -5.05 4.48 -11.62
CA PHE A 61 -4.37 3.53 -10.75
C PHE A 61 -4.43 4.03 -9.31
N ILE A 62 -5.07 3.23 -8.47
CA ILE A 62 -5.00 3.37 -7.02
C ILE A 62 -3.89 2.44 -6.54
N THR A 63 -2.98 2.94 -5.71
CA THR A 63 -1.97 2.11 -5.05
C THR A 63 -2.07 2.26 -3.54
N ILE A 64 -2.15 1.14 -2.85
CA ILE A 64 -2.04 1.03 -1.39
C ILE A 64 -0.69 0.35 -1.12
N ARG A 65 0.29 1.14 -0.68
CA ARG A 65 1.67 0.71 -0.46
C ARG A 65 1.94 0.56 1.02
N ALA A 66 2.23 -0.65 1.49
CA ALA A 66 2.82 -0.87 2.81
C ALA A 66 4.35 -0.67 2.73
N MET A 67 4.95 -0.11 3.77
CA MET A 67 6.40 0.15 3.80
C MET A 67 7.04 -0.31 5.10
N TRP A 68 8.31 -0.69 5.02
CA TRP A 68 9.15 -0.97 6.17
C TRP A 68 10.58 -0.48 5.92
N ALA A 69 11.06 0.41 6.78
CA ALA A 69 12.45 0.82 6.83
C ALA A 69 13.17 -0.02 7.90
N ALA A 70 14.21 -0.76 7.49
CA ALA A 70 14.85 -1.77 8.34
C ALA A 70 16.05 -1.24 9.16
N ASP A 71 16.52 -0.03 8.85
CA ASP A 71 17.79 0.52 9.39
C ASP A 71 18.99 -0.44 9.17
N ILE A 72 19.02 -1.08 8.00
CA ILE A 72 20.11 -1.93 7.53
C ILE A 72 20.58 -1.39 6.19
N PRO A 73 21.90 -1.24 5.94
CA PRO A 73 22.39 -0.82 4.63
C PRO A 73 21.90 -1.76 3.51
N LEU A 74 21.24 -1.20 2.49
CA LEU A 74 20.68 -2.01 1.39
C LEU A 74 21.76 -2.87 0.72
N ALA A 75 22.92 -2.29 0.45
CA ALA A 75 24.04 -2.97 -0.22
C ALA A 75 24.48 -4.27 0.47
N SER A 76 24.30 -4.37 1.79
CA SER A 76 24.66 -5.54 2.59
C SER A 76 23.54 -6.59 2.72
N SER A 77 22.32 -6.25 2.31
CA SER A 77 21.10 -7.05 2.53
C SER A 77 20.39 -7.46 1.25
N THR A 78 20.79 -6.92 0.09
CA THR A 78 20.11 -7.10 -1.21
C THR A 78 19.79 -8.57 -1.54
N GLN A 79 20.72 -9.51 -1.36
CA GLN A 79 20.53 -10.90 -1.78
C GLN A 79 19.42 -11.60 -0.99
N GLN A 80 19.46 -11.47 0.34
CA GLN A 80 18.50 -12.08 1.25
C GLN A 80 17.10 -11.48 1.06
N VAL A 81 17.02 -10.15 0.95
CA VAL A 81 15.76 -9.43 0.74
C VAL A 81 15.16 -9.76 -0.61
N PHE A 82 15.98 -9.82 -1.67
CA PHE A 82 15.52 -10.21 -2.99
C PHE A 82 14.95 -11.63 -3.00
N ALA A 83 15.63 -12.60 -2.37
CA ALA A 83 15.15 -13.98 -2.30
C ALA A 83 13.83 -14.11 -1.54
N ALA A 84 13.65 -13.33 -0.46
CA ALA A 84 12.39 -13.27 0.28
C ALA A 84 11.27 -12.65 -0.57
N ALA A 85 11.52 -11.50 -1.21
CA ALA A 85 10.55 -10.83 -2.07
C ALA A 85 10.13 -11.70 -3.27
N ASP A 86 11.09 -12.38 -3.92
CA ASP A 86 10.82 -13.33 -5.01
C ASP A 86 9.94 -14.50 -4.53
N SER A 87 10.24 -15.05 -3.35
CA SER A 87 9.44 -16.12 -2.76
C SER A 87 8.02 -15.67 -2.45
N TRP A 88 7.83 -14.46 -1.91
CA TRP A 88 6.49 -13.89 -1.71
C TRP A 88 5.75 -13.73 -3.04
N ASN A 89 6.37 -13.05 -4.01
CA ASN A 89 5.74 -12.72 -5.30
C ASN A 89 5.41 -13.96 -6.13
N ARG A 90 6.11 -15.08 -5.92
CA ARG A 90 5.81 -16.35 -6.58
C ARG A 90 4.60 -17.06 -5.97
N GLU A 91 4.45 -17.00 -4.66
CA GLU A 91 3.44 -17.79 -3.91
C GLU A 91 2.15 -17.02 -3.63
N MET A 92 2.23 -15.69 -3.56
CA MET A 92 1.12 -14.81 -3.18
C MET A 92 0.67 -13.97 -4.38
N TYR A 93 -0.64 -13.84 -4.56
CA TYR A 93 -1.19 -13.00 -5.64
C TYR A 93 -0.91 -11.51 -5.45
N PHE A 94 -0.98 -11.03 -4.21
CA PHE A 94 -0.78 -9.62 -3.85
C PHE A 94 -0.23 -9.50 -2.42
N PRO A 95 0.39 -8.36 -2.08
CA PRO A 95 0.88 -7.32 -2.99
C PRO A 95 2.17 -7.73 -3.71
N THR A 96 2.62 -6.93 -4.67
CA THR A 96 3.98 -7.03 -5.22
C THR A 96 4.96 -6.47 -4.21
N VAL A 97 5.94 -7.28 -3.80
CA VAL A 97 6.99 -6.90 -2.85
C VAL A 97 8.31 -6.62 -3.56
N TYR A 98 8.97 -5.54 -3.19
CA TYR A 98 10.29 -5.19 -3.69
C TYR A 98 11.06 -4.36 -2.65
N SER A 99 12.36 -4.20 -2.86
CA SER A 99 13.21 -3.32 -2.04
C SER A 99 13.78 -2.17 -2.85
N MET A 100 14.03 -1.07 -2.17
CA MET A 100 14.67 0.13 -2.70
C MET A 100 15.47 0.82 -1.59
N PRO A 101 16.44 1.68 -1.90
CA PRO A 101 17.10 2.48 -0.89
C PRO A 101 16.14 3.56 -0.38
N ASP A 102 16.15 3.83 0.92
CA ASP A 102 15.61 5.08 1.47
C ASP A 102 16.59 6.25 1.25
N GLU A 103 16.28 7.41 1.82
CA GLU A 103 17.08 8.64 1.67
C GLU A 103 18.52 8.50 2.22
N ASP A 104 18.74 7.61 3.19
CA ASP A 104 20.04 7.34 3.82
C ASP A 104 20.77 6.15 3.16
N GLY A 105 20.17 5.53 2.14
CA GLY A 105 20.71 4.33 1.48
C GLY A 105 20.47 3.03 2.25
N ASN A 106 19.64 3.08 3.28
CA ASN A 106 19.20 1.92 4.03
C ASN A 106 18.07 1.18 3.28
N LEU A 107 17.85 -0.05 3.69
CA LEU A 107 16.84 -0.93 3.14
C LEU A 107 15.44 -0.40 3.46
N GLN A 108 14.69 -0.07 2.40
CA GLN A 108 13.25 0.08 2.43
C GLN A 108 12.60 -1.06 1.66
N VAL A 109 11.67 -1.76 2.30
CA VAL A 109 10.80 -2.76 1.67
C VAL A 109 9.45 -2.12 1.41
N CYS A 110 8.94 -2.30 0.19
CA CYS A 110 7.63 -1.83 -0.24
C CYS A 110 6.77 -3.01 -0.65
N ALA A 111 5.48 -2.96 -0.32
CA ALA A 111 4.48 -3.93 -0.71
C ALA A 111 3.31 -3.19 -1.39
N ASP A 112 3.24 -3.26 -2.71
CA ASP A 112 2.28 -2.50 -3.54
C ASP A 112 1.06 -3.33 -3.93
N PHE A 113 -0.10 -2.92 -3.42
CA PHE A 113 -1.39 -3.37 -3.91
C PHE A 113 -1.94 -2.33 -4.89
N SER A 114 -2.13 -2.70 -6.16
CA SER A 114 -2.56 -1.76 -7.22
C SER A 114 -3.87 -2.18 -7.85
N ILE A 115 -4.73 -1.19 -8.11
CA ILE A 115 -6.08 -1.38 -8.65
C ILE A 115 -6.22 -0.53 -9.91
N ASP A 116 -6.68 -1.12 -11.01
CA ASP A 116 -7.05 -0.40 -12.23
C ASP A 116 -8.54 0.00 -12.16
N ALA A 117 -8.80 1.29 -12.00
CA ALA A 117 -10.13 1.88 -11.88
C ALA A 117 -10.57 2.63 -13.15
N ILE A 118 -9.96 2.34 -14.32
CA ILE A 118 -10.30 3.04 -15.59
C ILE A 118 -11.79 2.92 -15.96
N ALA A 119 -12.42 1.79 -15.65
CA ALA A 119 -13.85 1.56 -15.90
C ALA A 119 -14.75 2.16 -14.82
N GLY A 120 -14.17 2.90 -13.87
CA GLY A 120 -14.79 3.21 -12.60
C GLY A 120 -14.60 2.08 -11.59
N ILE A 121 -14.90 2.40 -10.33
CA ILE A 121 -14.92 1.45 -9.22
C ILE A 121 -16.18 1.72 -8.41
N SER A 122 -16.90 0.69 -7.97
CA SER A 122 -18.07 0.86 -7.10
C SER A 122 -17.65 1.14 -5.65
N ASN A 123 -18.57 1.53 -4.78
CA ASN A 123 -18.24 1.74 -3.37
C ASN A 123 -17.90 0.40 -2.69
N ASP A 124 -18.65 -0.67 -3.01
CA ASP A 124 -18.37 -2.03 -2.53
C ASP A 124 -16.99 -2.51 -2.98
N GLN A 125 -16.68 -2.38 -4.27
CA GLN A 125 -15.37 -2.76 -4.81
C GLN A 125 -14.24 -1.96 -4.16
N LEU A 126 -14.42 -0.65 -3.96
CA LEU A 126 -13.42 0.19 -3.31
C LEU A 126 -13.19 -0.24 -1.86
N SER A 127 -14.27 -0.50 -1.12
CA SER A 127 -14.24 -0.97 0.26
C SER A 127 -13.49 -2.31 0.39
N GLU A 128 -13.84 -3.30 -0.43
CA GLU A 128 -13.19 -4.62 -0.43
C GLU A 128 -11.71 -4.55 -0.83
N ASN A 129 -11.37 -3.72 -1.82
CA ASN A 129 -9.98 -3.55 -2.23
C ASN A 129 -9.14 -2.81 -1.18
N ILE A 130 -9.72 -1.88 -0.42
CA ILE A 130 -9.05 -1.25 0.72
C ILE A 130 -8.72 -2.31 1.79
N ASP A 131 -9.69 -3.15 2.15
CA ASP A 131 -9.49 -4.21 3.14
C ASP A 131 -8.43 -5.21 2.65
N ALA A 132 -8.47 -5.60 1.38
CA ALA A 132 -7.46 -6.47 0.77
C ALA A 132 -6.07 -5.82 0.77
N GLY A 133 -5.94 -4.56 0.35
CA GLY A 133 -4.67 -3.85 0.29
C GLY A 133 -4.00 -3.70 1.65
N ILE A 134 -4.77 -3.36 2.70
CA ILE A 134 -4.23 -3.22 4.06
C ILE A 134 -3.83 -4.59 4.62
N SER A 135 -4.75 -5.56 4.59
CA SER A 135 -4.51 -6.89 5.21
C SER A 135 -3.35 -7.64 4.54
N THR A 136 -3.29 -7.63 3.20
CA THR A 136 -2.21 -8.28 2.47
C THR A 136 -0.90 -7.50 2.58
N GLY A 137 -0.94 -6.17 2.62
CA GLY A 137 0.21 -5.31 2.89
C GLY A 137 0.86 -5.59 4.25
N LEU A 138 0.06 -5.67 5.32
CA LEU A 138 0.55 -6.04 6.65
C LEU A 138 1.19 -7.43 6.66
N LYS A 139 0.53 -8.42 6.04
CA LYS A 139 1.05 -9.79 5.94
C LYS A 139 2.38 -9.86 5.18
N ALA A 140 2.52 -9.09 4.10
CA ALA A 140 3.75 -9.02 3.32
C ALA A 140 4.90 -8.41 4.12
N ILE A 141 4.65 -7.28 4.80
CA ILE A 141 5.67 -6.63 5.63
C ILE A 141 6.10 -7.54 6.78
N GLU A 142 5.16 -8.21 7.43
CA GLU A 142 5.48 -9.16 8.50
C GLU A 142 6.35 -10.33 7.99
N TYR A 143 6.00 -10.90 6.84
CA TYR A 143 6.82 -11.93 6.19
C TYR A 143 8.25 -11.45 5.91
N MET A 144 8.39 -10.23 5.39
CA MET A 144 9.71 -9.66 5.06
C MET A 144 10.55 -9.39 6.32
N LYS A 145 9.91 -8.93 7.41
CA LYS A 145 10.56 -8.78 8.71
C LYS A 145 11.06 -10.13 9.23
N GLN A 146 10.22 -11.16 9.22
CA GLN A 146 10.62 -12.51 9.66
C GLN A 146 11.77 -13.08 8.83
N ALA A 147 11.75 -12.87 7.51
CA ALA A 147 12.85 -13.27 6.64
C ALA A 147 14.15 -12.53 7.00
N ALA A 148 14.08 -11.24 7.29
CA ALA A 148 15.24 -10.46 7.73
C ALA A 148 15.73 -10.86 9.13
N GLU A 149 14.84 -11.17 10.08
CA GLU A 149 15.22 -11.72 11.39
C GLU A 149 16.05 -13.00 11.21
N GLN A 150 15.61 -13.90 10.33
CA GLN A 150 16.25 -15.20 10.12
C GLN A 150 17.55 -15.14 9.29
N THR A 151 17.64 -14.22 8.34
CA THR A 151 18.73 -14.23 7.34
C THR A 151 19.74 -13.09 7.50
N LEU A 152 19.34 -12.01 8.18
CA LEU A 152 20.17 -10.83 8.42
C LEU A 152 20.42 -10.59 9.91
N GLY A 153 19.78 -11.36 10.81
CA GLY A 153 19.83 -11.10 12.25
C GLY A 153 19.19 -9.78 12.64
N TRP A 154 18.28 -9.26 11.81
CA TRP A 154 17.51 -8.06 12.15
C TRP A 154 16.67 -8.34 13.40
N THR A 155 16.47 -7.31 14.22
CA THR A 155 15.60 -7.37 15.39
C THR A 155 14.73 -6.13 15.39
N ASP A 156 13.43 -6.27 15.61
CA ASP A 156 12.54 -5.11 15.69
C ASP A 156 13.00 -4.21 16.85
N PRO A 157 13.46 -2.97 16.60
CA PRO A 157 13.94 -2.07 17.65
C PRO A 157 12.83 -1.63 18.62
N ARG A 158 11.57 -2.01 18.36
CA ARG A 158 10.40 -1.70 19.19
C ARG A 158 9.98 -2.87 20.10
N LYS A 159 10.63 -4.04 19.99
CA LYS A 159 10.50 -5.15 20.96
C LYS A 159 11.38 -4.88 22.18
#